data_AF-A0AAD0KPR8-F1
#
_entry.id   AF-A0AAD0KPR8-F1
#
_cell.length_a   1.000
_cell.length_b   1.000
_cell.length_c   1.000
_cell.angle_alpha   90.00
_cell.angle_beta   90.00
_cell.angle_gamma   90.00
#
_symmetry.space_group_name_H-M   'P 1'
#
loop_
_entity.id
_entity.type
_entity.pdbx_description
1 polymer ?
#
loop_
_entity_poly.entity_id
_entity_poly.type
_entity_poly.pdbx_seq_one_letter_code
_entity_poly.pdbx_strand_id
1 'polypeptide(L)'
;MEDTQMDLIMGIGPKITLSPEVKKTLRVGTIKQIKEVGALYKDGLTRIKHAVVFQEGEELESTIDKWTEILNIIFIEGFAREEFEEYIPELLEESVDRFLFYKPGS
;
A
#
# COMPACT_ATOMS: atom_id res chain seq x y z
N MET A 1 15.81 1.02 -20.84
CA MET A 1 14.49 1.42 -21.42
C MET A 1 13.64 0.19 -21.69
N GLU A 2 14.19 -0.89 -22.26
CA GLU A 2 13.47 -2.16 -22.45
C GLU A 2 13.06 -2.84 -21.13
N ASP A 3 13.95 -2.91 -20.13
CA ASP A 3 13.63 -3.55 -18.84
C ASP A 3 12.46 -2.88 -18.11
N THR A 4 12.43 -1.54 -18.09
CA THR A 4 11.34 -0.78 -17.46
C THR A 4 10.00 -1.02 -18.16
N GLN A 5 10.01 -1.18 -19.49
CA GLN A 5 8.79 -1.48 -20.23
C GLN A 5 8.30 -2.90 -19.96
N MET A 6 9.23 -3.86 -19.82
CA MET A 6 8.92 -5.24 -19.48
C MET A 6 8.37 -5.36 -18.05
N ASP A 7 8.96 -4.63 -17.09
CA ASP A 7 8.46 -4.55 -15.71
C ASP A 7 7.03 -4.02 -15.66
N LEU A 8 6.73 -2.92 -16.38
CA LEU A 8 5.38 -2.37 -16.46
C LEU A 8 4.37 -3.37 -17.04
N ILE A 9 4.76 -4.13 -18.08
CA ILE A 9 3.92 -5.17 -18.68
C ILE A 9 3.66 -6.31 -17.69
N MET A 10 4.65 -6.67 -16.88
CA MET A 10 4.53 -7.70 -15.83
C MET A 10 3.81 -7.19 -14.57
N GLY A 11 3.36 -5.93 -14.56
CA GLY A 11 2.70 -5.35 -13.40
C GLY A 11 3.66 -4.98 -12.27
N ILE A 12 4.96 -4.86 -12.56
CA ILE A 12 6.01 -4.54 -11.60
C ILE A 12 6.27 -3.04 -11.61
N GLY A 13 6.11 -2.43 -10.44
CA GLY A 13 6.32 -1.01 -10.18
C GLY A 13 7.59 -0.72 -9.39
N PRO A 14 7.72 0.49 -8.81
CA PRO A 14 8.91 0.89 -8.11
C PRO A 14 9.10 0.11 -6.80
N LYS A 15 10.36 -0.07 -6.40
CA LYS A 15 10.70 -0.54 -5.05
C LYS A 15 10.56 0.60 -4.05
N ILE A 16 9.83 0.34 -2.98
CA ILE A 16 9.64 1.22 -1.83
C ILE A 16 10.48 0.71 -0.67
N THR A 17 11.27 1.59 -0.09
CA THR A 17 12.02 1.32 1.13
C THR A 17 11.09 1.60 2.32
N LEU A 18 10.67 0.56 3.04
CA LEU A 18 9.80 0.67 4.22
C LEU A 18 10.61 0.81 5.51
N SER A 19 11.82 0.25 5.52
CA SER A 19 12.82 0.41 6.58
C SER A 19 14.22 0.31 5.97
N PRO A 20 15.31 0.62 6.70
CA PRO A 20 16.68 0.54 6.17
C PRO A 20 17.03 -0.81 5.54
N GLU A 21 16.44 -1.90 6.03
CA GLU A 21 16.72 -3.27 5.58
C GLU A 21 15.59 -3.87 4.73
N VAL A 22 14.40 -3.27 4.73
CA VAL A 22 13.22 -3.81 4.03
C VAL A 22 12.84 -2.95 2.83
N LYS A 23 12.80 -3.59 1.66
CA LYS A 23 12.28 -3.01 0.42
C LYS A 23 11.20 -3.93 -0.14
N LYS A 24 10.03 -3.38 -0.42
CA LYS A 24 8.93 -4.08 -1.11
C LYS A 24 8.67 -3.45 -2.48
N THR A 25 8.14 -4.23 -3.39
CA THR A 25 7.90 -3.82 -4.77
C THR A 25 6.42 -3.50 -4.93
N LEU A 26 6.12 -2.26 -5.32
CA LEU A 26 4.75 -1.89 -5.67
C LEU A 26 4.33 -2.58 -6.96
N ARG A 27 3.06 -2.95 -7.05
CA ARG A 27 2.42 -3.38 -8.27
C ARG A 27 2.05 -2.17 -9.11
N VAL A 28 2.13 -2.31 -10.42
CA VAL A 28 1.42 -1.43 -11.36
C VAL A 28 -0.03 -1.91 -11.38
N GLY A 29 -0.91 -1.14 -10.73
CA GLY A 29 -2.31 -1.51 -10.57
C GLY A 29 -3.05 -1.60 -11.89
N THR A 30 -3.76 -2.71 -12.11
CA THR A 30 -4.79 -2.76 -13.17
C THR A 30 -5.94 -1.80 -12.82
N ILE A 31 -6.73 -1.41 -13.82
CA ILE A 31 -7.93 -0.57 -13.60
C ILE A 31 -8.85 -1.17 -12.52
N LYS A 32 -8.98 -2.51 -12.48
CA LYS A 32 -9.79 -3.19 -11.47
C LYS A 32 -9.21 -3.00 -10.06
N GLN A 33 -7.92 -3.25 -9.87
CA GLN A 33 -7.26 -3.10 -8.57
C GLN A 33 -7.25 -1.64 -8.10
N ILE A 34 -7.04 -0.67 -9.00
CA ILE A 34 -7.11 0.76 -8.66
C ILE A 34 -8.52 1.13 -8.17
N LYS A 35 -9.57 0.61 -8.80
CA LYS A 35 -10.96 0.83 -8.36
C LYS A 35 -11.24 0.16 -7.01
N GLU A 36 -10.75 -1.05 -6.81
CA GLU A 36 -10.91 -1.83 -5.57
C GLU A 36 -10.22 -1.14 -4.39
N VAL A 37 -8.91 -0.85 -4.52
CA VAL A 37 -8.16 -0.10 -3.52
C VAL A 37 -8.75 1.29 -3.33
N GLY A 38 -9.17 1.96 -4.41
CA GLY A 38 -9.77 3.28 -4.33
C GLY A 38 -11.12 3.31 -3.61
N ALA A 39 -11.90 2.22 -3.65
CA ALA A 39 -13.13 2.08 -2.88
C ALA A 39 -12.82 1.89 -1.39
N LEU A 40 -11.91 0.98 -1.06
CA LEU A 40 -11.46 0.74 0.32
C LEU A 40 -10.84 1.99 0.96
N TYR A 41 -10.04 2.73 0.18
CA TYR A 41 -9.34 3.94 0.64
C TYR A 41 -10.28 5.15 0.83
N LYS A 42 -11.34 5.27 0.02
CA LYS A 42 -12.30 6.39 0.10
C LYS A 42 -13.44 6.17 1.09
N ASP A 43 -13.64 4.95 1.57
CA ASP A 43 -14.70 4.59 2.53
C ASP A 43 -14.37 5.03 3.97
N GLY A 44 -14.00 6.29 4.15
CA GLY A 44 -13.71 6.87 5.46
C GLY A 44 -12.56 6.19 6.21
N LEU A 45 -11.65 5.50 5.49
CA LEU A 45 -10.52 4.79 6.08
C LEU A 45 -9.68 5.74 6.91
N THR A 46 -9.62 5.48 8.22
CA THR A 46 -8.79 6.25 9.14
C THR A 46 -7.32 6.04 8.76
N ARG A 47 -6.57 7.15 8.67
CA ARG A 47 -5.13 7.10 8.46
C ARG A 47 -4.48 6.26 9.55
N ILE A 48 -3.51 5.42 9.19
CA ILE A 48 -2.80 4.53 10.12
C ILE A 48 -2.23 5.35 11.27
N LYS A 49 -1.58 6.48 10.97
CA LYS A 49 -1.01 7.37 12.00
C LYS A 49 -2.06 7.85 13.00
N HIS A 50 -3.28 8.14 12.54
CA HIS A 50 -4.35 8.59 13.41
C HIS A 50 -4.92 7.42 14.22
N ALA A 51 -5.13 6.27 13.57
CA ALA A 51 -5.65 5.06 14.18
C ALA A 51 -4.80 4.63 15.38
N VAL A 52 -3.47 4.53 15.20
CA VAL A 52 -2.56 4.09 16.27
C VAL A 52 -2.50 5.02 17.48
N VAL A 53 -2.96 6.28 17.36
CA VAL A 53 -2.96 7.25 18.47
C VAL A 53 -4.32 7.35 19.15
N PHE A 54 -5.41 7.21 18.40
CA PHE A 54 -6.76 7.59 18.86
C PHE A 54 -7.76 6.44 18.88
N GLN A 55 -7.46 5.29 18.29
CA GLN A 55 -8.31 4.11 18.30
C GLN A 55 -7.70 3.04 19.20
N GLU A 56 -8.55 2.24 19.84
CA GLU A 56 -8.15 1.15 20.72
C GLU A 56 -9.06 -0.07 20.51
N GLY A 57 -8.56 -1.26 20.85
CA GLY A 57 -9.31 -2.51 20.78
C GLY A 57 -9.86 -2.79 19.38
N GLU A 58 -11.11 -3.24 19.29
CA GLU A 58 -11.72 -3.70 18.03
C GLU A 58 -11.72 -2.65 16.91
N GLU A 59 -11.78 -1.35 17.24
CA GLU A 59 -11.77 -0.27 16.25
C GLU A 59 -10.40 -0.17 15.56
N LEU A 60 -9.33 -0.19 16.35
CA LEU A 60 -7.96 -0.20 15.82
C LEU A 60 -7.72 -1.48 15.01
N GLU A 61 -8.16 -2.63 15.52
CA GLU A 61 -7.96 -3.91 14.87
C GLU A 61 -8.61 -3.94 13.47
N SER A 62 -9.82 -3.42 13.36
CA SER A 62 -10.58 -3.30 12.10
C SER A 62 -9.91 -2.35 11.11
N THR A 63 -9.37 -1.22 11.59
CA THR A 63 -8.59 -0.31 10.75
C THR A 63 -7.33 -1.00 10.20
N ILE A 64 -6.60 -1.71 11.05
CA ILE A 64 -5.41 -2.46 10.64
C ILE A 64 -5.77 -3.52 9.59
N ASP A 65 -6.84 -4.31 9.80
CA ASP A 65 -7.27 -5.32 8.82
C ASP A 65 -7.54 -4.74 7.43
N LYS A 66 -8.27 -3.62 7.35
CA LYS A 66 -8.53 -2.94 6.08
C LYS A 66 -7.26 -2.46 5.41
N TRP A 67 -6.32 -1.92 6.19
CA TRP A 67 -5.03 -1.50 5.66
C TRP A 67 -4.18 -2.70 5.23
N THR A 68 -4.18 -3.80 5.97
CA THR A 68 -3.52 -5.05 5.57
C THR A 68 -4.07 -5.57 4.25
N GLU A 69 -5.39 -5.53 4.03
CA GLU A 69 -6.01 -5.91 2.77
C GLU A 69 -5.51 -5.03 1.61
N ILE A 70 -5.53 -3.71 1.79
CA ILE A 70 -5.02 -2.77 0.79
C ILE A 70 -3.55 -3.03 0.48
N LEU A 71 -2.70 -3.16 1.51
CA LEU A 71 -1.26 -3.35 1.33
C LEU A 71 -0.92 -4.68 0.63
N ASN A 72 -1.71 -5.72 0.89
CA ASN A 72 -1.61 -6.99 0.16
C ASN A 72 -1.98 -6.87 -1.33
N ILE A 73 -2.91 -5.99 -1.68
CA ILE A 73 -3.27 -5.74 -3.07
C ILE A 73 -2.14 -5.00 -3.79
N ILE A 74 -1.49 -4.04 -3.14
CA ILE A 74 -0.52 -3.15 -3.81
C ILE A 74 0.92 -3.67 -3.81
N PHE A 75 1.33 -4.50 -2.84
CA PHE A 75 2.69 -5.08 -2.82
C PHE A 75 2.74 -6.43 -3.52
N ILE A 76 3.82 -6.68 -4.26
CA ILE A 76 4.03 -7.99 -4.91
C ILE A 76 4.28 -9.07 -3.88
N GLU A 77 5.10 -8.75 -2.87
CA GLU A 77 5.51 -9.63 -1.79
C GLU A 77 4.39 -9.89 -0.76
N GLY A 78 3.27 -9.16 -0.86
CA GLY A 78 2.23 -9.15 0.16
C GLY A 78 2.62 -8.32 1.39
N PHE A 79 1.72 -8.29 2.36
CA PHE A 79 1.89 -7.55 3.61
C PHE A 79 1.23 -8.33 4.76
N ALA A 80 2.02 -8.76 5.73
CA ALA A 80 1.53 -9.43 6.92
C ALA A 80 1.08 -8.38 7.96
N ARG A 81 0.15 -8.77 8.84
CA ARG A 81 -0.39 -7.84 9.84
C ARG A 81 0.70 -7.39 10.82
N GLU A 82 1.58 -8.30 11.19
CA GLU A 82 2.68 -8.08 12.14
C GLU A 82 3.66 -7.01 11.63
N GLU A 83 3.74 -6.84 10.31
CA GLU A 83 4.59 -5.81 9.67
C GLU A 83 4.11 -4.37 9.97
N PHE A 84 2.88 -4.17 10.47
CA PHE A 84 2.40 -2.85 10.89
C PHE A 84 3.19 -2.28 12.07
N GLU A 85 3.68 -3.13 12.97
CA GLU A 85 4.46 -2.69 14.13
C GLU A 85 5.90 -2.34 13.75
N GLU A 86 6.38 -2.85 12.61
CA GLU A 86 7.76 -2.70 12.15
C GLU A 86 7.98 -1.46 11.27
N TYR A 87 6.93 -1.00 10.58
CA TYR A 87 7.06 0.03 9.54
C TYR A 87 6.40 1.35 9.90
N ILE A 88 6.94 2.42 9.31
CA ILE A 88 6.46 3.78 9.53
C ILE A 88 5.08 3.94 8.85
N PRO A 89 4.01 4.26 9.59
CA PRO A 89 2.65 4.44 9.05
C PRO A 89 2.59 5.31 7.79
N GLU A 90 3.30 6.44 7.80
CA GLU A 90 3.31 7.38 6.68
C GLU A 90 3.88 6.78 5.39
N LEU A 91 4.84 5.86 5.48
CA LEU A 91 5.40 5.19 4.30
C LEU A 91 4.40 4.18 3.70
N LEU A 92 3.59 3.55 4.54
CA LEU A 92 2.51 2.65 4.11
C LEU A 92 1.38 3.44 3.43
N GLU A 93 0.99 4.57 4.02
CA GLU A 93 0.00 5.49 3.43
C GLU A 93 0.50 6.03 2.08
N GLU A 94 1.75 6.50 2.02
CA GLU A 94 2.35 7.01 0.78
C GLU A 94 2.42 5.93 -0.32
N SER A 95 2.66 4.68 0.06
CA SER A 95 2.68 3.55 -0.88
C SER A 95 1.32 3.35 -1.57
N VAL A 96 0.23 3.50 -0.82
CA VAL A 96 -1.14 3.44 -1.37
C VAL A 96 -1.42 4.64 -2.27
N ASP A 97 -1.03 5.85 -1.84
CA ASP A 97 -1.20 7.06 -2.66
C ASP A 97 -0.44 6.93 -3.99
N ARG A 98 0.80 6.43 -3.95
CA ARG A 98 1.57 6.13 -5.16
C ARG A 98 0.86 5.10 -6.03
N PHE A 99 0.35 4.01 -5.47
CA PHE A 99 -0.39 3.01 -6.24
C PHE A 99 -1.63 3.58 -6.95
N LEU A 100 -2.38 4.45 -6.26
CA LEU A 100 -3.63 5.02 -6.78
C LEU A 100 -3.43 6.15 -7.79
N PHE A 101 -2.41 6.99 -7.58
CA PHE A 101 -2.27 8.27 -8.27
C PHE A 101 -1.03 8.38 -9.14
N TYR A 102 -0.10 7.41 -9.08
CA TYR A 102 1.08 7.42 -9.94
C TYR A 102 0.67 7.32 -11.42
N LYS A 103 1.08 8.33 -12.19
CA LYS A 103 0.94 8.34 -13.64
C LYS A 103 2.29 7.99 -14.25
N PRO A 104 2.48 6.77 -14.80
CA PRO A 104 3.67 6.50 -15.58
C PRO A 104 3.70 7.43 -16.81
N GLY A 105 4.72 8.29 -16.92
CA GLY A 105 4.99 9.10 -18.11
C GLY A 105 4.54 10.57 -18.11
N SER A 106 4.45 11.24 -16.96
CA SER A 106 4.41 12.73 -16.89
C SER A 106 5.79 13.34 -16.72
#